data_AF-A0A1F7ZUR0-F1
#
_entry.id   AF-A0A1F7ZUR0-F1
#
_cell.length_a   1.000
_cell.length_b   1.000
_cell.length_c   1.000
_cell.angle_alpha   90.00
_cell.angle_beta   90.00
_cell.angle_gamma   90.00
#
_symmetry.space_group_name_H-M   'P 1'
#
loop_
_entity.id
_entity.type
_entity.pdbx_description
1 polymer ?
#
loop_
_entity_poly.entity_id
_entity_poly.type
_entity_poly.pdbx_seq_one_letter_code
_entity_poly.pdbx_strand_id
1 'polypeptide(L)'
;MLLNPFRPCEGSPAFQEEYRGSYVPKVIDTGDGLQVVAPDTPYVAAAGPDKLYFIDTRFDPETAENIKKHIEKATVPSPEEYVAIDEVLATAEIKNSVTGETTFVFDPPYAKVSFARGMNRHNPELKLPEYEPAGDWLVTYDLDSILATRG
;
A
#
# COMPACT_ATOMS: atom_id res chain seq x y z
N MET A 1 19.21 9.34 -8.16
CA MET A 1 17.76 9.34 -7.88
C MET A 1 17.47 8.15 -6.99
N LEU A 2 16.67 8.30 -5.94
CA LEU A 2 16.18 7.14 -5.19
C LEU A 2 15.36 6.30 -6.18
N LEU A 3 15.66 5.01 -6.33
CA LEU A 3 14.80 4.10 -7.12
C LEU A 3 13.55 3.81 -6.31
N ASN A 4 12.40 3.70 -6.97
CA ASN A 4 11.15 3.34 -6.29
C ASN A 4 11.27 1.88 -5.81
N PRO A 5 11.24 1.59 -4.49
CA PRO A 5 11.35 0.22 -3.99
C PRO A 5 10.14 -0.64 -4.39
N PHE A 6 9.02 -0.03 -4.79
CA PHE A 6 7.88 -0.73 -5.37
C PHE A 6 8.06 -1.09 -6.86
N ARG A 7 9.09 -0.52 -7.53
CA ARG A 7 9.38 -0.72 -8.96
C ARG A 7 10.88 -0.73 -9.29
N PRO A 8 11.66 -1.67 -8.74
CA PRO A 8 13.08 -1.81 -9.06
C PRO A 8 13.35 -2.42 -10.45
N CYS A 9 12.37 -3.03 -11.11
CA CYS A 9 12.54 -3.68 -12.41
C CYS A 9 12.14 -2.76 -13.57
N GLU A 10 13.01 -2.62 -14.57
CA GLU A 10 12.68 -1.95 -15.83
C GLU A 10 11.82 -2.83 -16.74
N GLY A 11 11.11 -2.21 -17.70
CA GLY A 11 10.25 -2.90 -18.66
C GLY A 11 8.79 -3.02 -18.21
N SER A 12 7.98 -3.67 -19.05
CA SER A 12 6.56 -3.86 -18.77
C SER A 12 6.38 -4.84 -17.59
N PRO A 13 5.51 -4.51 -16.62
CA PRO A 13 5.26 -5.38 -15.49
C PRO A 13 4.64 -6.71 -15.86
N ALA A 14 4.93 -7.73 -15.04
CA ALA A 14 4.23 -9.00 -15.06
C ALA A 14 3.34 -9.11 -13.81
N PHE A 15 2.07 -9.46 -14.00
CA PHE A 15 1.08 -9.53 -12.92
C PHE A 15 0.42 -10.89 -12.82
N GLN A 16 -0.20 -11.17 -11.68
CA GLN A 16 -1.18 -12.24 -11.57
C GLN A 16 -2.50 -11.80 -12.20
N GLU A 17 -2.62 -12.02 -13.51
CA GLU A 17 -3.77 -11.59 -14.32
C GLU A 17 -5.12 -12.15 -13.84
N GLU A 18 -5.11 -13.31 -13.15
CA GLU A 18 -6.30 -13.92 -12.55
C GLU A 18 -7.03 -13.00 -11.57
N TYR A 19 -6.33 -11.99 -11.02
CA TYR A 19 -6.87 -11.03 -10.07
C TYR A 19 -7.16 -9.63 -10.65
N ARG A 20 -6.97 -9.39 -11.98
CA ARG A 20 -7.13 -8.04 -12.59
C ARG A 20 -8.36 -7.84 -13.48
N GLY A 21 -8.79 -8.89 -14.16
CA GLY A 21 -9.85 -8.80 -15.17
C GLY A 21 -11.25 -8.94 -14.57
N SER A 22 -11.77 -10.16 -14.57
CA SER A 22 -13.11 -10.50 -14.04
C SER A 22 -13.10 -10.82 -12.54
N TYR A 23 -12.01 -10.50 -11.85
CA TYR A 23 -11.89 -10.79 -10.43
C TYR A 23 -12.82 -9.88 -9.63
N VAL A 24 -13.64 -10.49 -8.78
CA VAL A 24 -14.48 -9.77 -7.82
C VAL A 24 -13.86 -9.96 -6.44
N PRO A 25 -13.25 -8.91 -5.86
CA PRO A 25 -12.63 -9.04 -4.55
C PRO A 25 -13.65 -9.35 -3.46
N LYS A 26 -13.17 -9.94 -2.37
CA LYS A 26 -13.94 -9.99 -1.15
C LYS A 26 -14.01 -8.56 -0.58
N VAL A 27 -15.20 -8.15 -0.17
CA VAL A 27 -15.46 -6.86 0.49
C VAL A 27 -15.97 -7.16 1.89
N ILE A 28 -15.50 -6.40 2.86
CA ILE A 28 -15.92 -6.45 4.27
C ILE A 28 -16.39 -5.07 4.71
N ASP A 29 -17.33 -5.04 5.65
CA ASP A 29 -17.74 -3.81 6.33
C ASP A 29 -16.92 -3.65 7.61
N THR A 30 -16.33 -2.48 7.80
CA THR A 30 -15.47 -2.14 8.94
C THR A 30 -16.01 -0.89 9.62
N GLY A 31 -15.51 -0.57 10.82
CA GLY A 31 -15.86 0.69 11.50
C GLY A 31 -15.54 1.94 10.67
N ASP A 32 -14.63 1.84 9.70
CA ASP A 32 -14.21 2.90 8.79
C ASP A 32 -14.90 2.84 7.42
N GLY A 33 -15.88 1.93 7.25
CA GLY A 33 -16.63 1.70 6.02
C GLY A 33 -16.22 0.42 5.27
N LEU A 34 -16.69 0.30 4.02
CA LEU A 34 -16.41 -0.86 3.17
C LEU A 34 -14.94 -0.91 2.75
N GLN A 35 -14.35 -2.10 2.83
CA GLN A 35 -12.97 -2.35 2.45
C GLN A 35 -12.81 -3.62 1.60
N VAL A 36 -11.99 -3.55 0.56
CA VAL A 36 -11.53 -4.72 -0.20
C VAL A 36 -10.52 -5.52 0.62
N VAL A 37 -10.59 -6.84 0.49
CA VAL A 37 -9.62 -7.76 1.06
C VAL A 37 -8.74 -8.28 -0.06
N ALA A 38 -7.43 -8.12 0.09
CA ALA A 38 -6.47 -8.69 -0.84
C ALA A 38 -6.55 -10.23 -0.83
N PRO A 39 -6.35 -10.88 -1.98
CA PRO A 39 -6.25 -12.34 -2.04
C PRO A 39 -5.02 -12.84 -1.26
N ASP A 40 -5.04 -14.12 -0.89
CA ASP A 40 -3.96 -14.78 -0.15
C ASP A 40 -2.80 -15.14 -1.10
N THR A 41 -2.08 -14.10 -1.51
CA THR A 41 -0.92 -14.15 -2.41
C THR A 41 0.02 -13.00 -2.10
N PRO A 42 1.36 -13.19 -2.19
CA PRO A 42 2.31 -12.12 -1.96
C PRO A 42 2.27 -11.04 -3.06
N TYR A 43 1.62 -11.32 -4.20
CA TYR A 43 1.66 -10.46 -5.38
C TYR A 43 0.49 -9.47 -5.50
N VAL A 44 -0.41 -9.44 -4.52
CA VAL A 44 -1.54 -8.50 -4.49
C VAL A 44 -1.71 -7.96 -3.08
N ALA A 45 -1.69 -6.63 -2.96
CA ALA A 45 -1.79 -5.89 -1.72
C ALA A 45 -3.07 -5.06 -1.69
N ALA A 46 -3.70 -4.94 -0.53
CA ALA A 46 -4.71 -3.91 -0.32
C ALA A 46 -4.01 -2.55 -0.27
N ALA A 47 -4.50 -1.59 -1.07
CA ALA A 47 -3.87 -0.28 -1.28
C ALA A 47 -4.81 0.87 -0.93
N GLY A 48 -5.72 0.62 0.00
CA GLY A 48 -6.82 1.51 0.41
C GLY A 48 -8.16 0.76 0.48
N PRO A 49 -9.26 1.46 0.81
CA PRO A 49 -10.56 0.84 1.00
C PRO A 49 -11.10 0.14 -0.25
N ASP A 50 -10.83 0.67 -1.43
CA ASP A 50 -11.42 0.25 -2.71
C ASP A 50 -10.37 -0.19 -3.74
N LYS A 51 -9.12 -0.40 -3.33
CA LYS A 51 -7.97 -0.53 -4.25
C LYS A 51 -7.14 -1.76 -3.96
N LEU A 52 -6.78 -2.48 -5.02
CA LEU A 52 -5.74 -3.50 -4.98
C LEU A 52 -4.52 -3.06 -5.79
N TYR A 53 -3.34 -3.18 -5.18
CA TYR A 53 -2.05 -2.98 -5.84
C TYR A 53 -1.45 -4.32 -6.21
N PHE A 54 -1.03 -4.45 -7.46
CA PHE A 54 -0.43 -5.65 -8.03
C PHE A 54 1.08 -5.51 -8.00
N ILE A 55 1.76 -6.46 -7.38
CA ILE A 55 3.20 -6.48 -7.25
C ILE A 55 3.77 -7.34 -8.38
N ASP A 56 4.94 -6.96 -8.90
CA ASP A 56 5.54 -7.62 -10.05
C ASP A 56 5.85 -9.09 -9.73
N THR A 57 5.38 -10.01 -10.57
CA THR A 57 5.64 -11.45 -10.38
C THR A 57 7.08 -11.84 -10.67
N ARG A 58 7.90 -10.91 -11.20
CA ARG A 58 9.35 -11.09 -11.32
C ARG A 58 10.07 -11.06 -9.97
N PHE A 59 9.43 -10.55 -8.91
CA PHE A 59 9.98 -10.68 -7.55
C PHE A 59 9.86 -12.09 -7.04
N ASP A 60 10.87 -12.53 -6.30
CA ASP A 60 10.72 -13.71 -5.46
C ASP A 60 9.59 -13.47 -4.43
N PRO A 61 8.91 -14.53 -3.97
CA PRO A 61 7.76 -14.39 -3.07
C PRO A 61 8.07 -13.64 -1.76
N GLU A 62 9.28 -13.76 -1.22
CA GLU A 62 9.66 -13.10 0.03
C GLU A 62 9.78 -11.58 -0.16
N THR A 63 10.42 -11.15 -1.23
CA THR A 63 10.49 -9.73 -1.60
C THR A 63 9.09 -9.16 -1.87
N ALA A 64 8.25 -9.91 -2.60
CA ALA A 64 6.87 -9.49 -2.88
C ALA A 64 6.03 -9.36 -1.61
N GLU A 65 6.13 -10.32 -0.69
CA GLU A 65 5.45 -10.27 0.61
C GLU A 65 5.91 -9.07 1.46
N ASN A 66 7.21 -8.77 1.46
CA ASN A 66 7.72 -7.59 2.16
C ASN A 66 7.16 -6.29 1.56
N ILE A 67 7.12 -6.19 0.22
CA ILE A 67 6.50 -5.06 -0.47
C ILE A 67 5.02 -4.94 -0.09
N LYS A 68 4.27 -6.04 -0.18
CA LYS A 68 2.85 -6.12 0.16
C LYS A 68 2.60 -5.58 1.56
N LYS A 69 3.36 -6.05 2.55
CA LYS A 69 3.25 -5.61 3.94
C LYS A 69 3.42 -4.10 4.09
N HIS A 70 4.42 -3.51 3.42
CA HIS A 70 4.63 -2.06 3.47
C HIS A 70 3.50 -1.27 2.81
N ILE A 71 2.95 -1.75 1.69
CA ILE A 71 1.79 -1.12 1.03
C ILE A 71 0.56 -1.18 1.94
N GLU A 72 0.22 -2.36 2.45
CA GLU A 72 -0.97 -2.56 3.27
C GLU A 72 -0.88 -1.75 4.56
N LYS A 73 0.27 -1.77 5.24
CA LYS A 73 0.49 -0.96 6.45
C LYS A 73 0.47 0.54 6.20
N ALA A 74 0.84 1.01 5.01
CA ALA A 74 0.77 2.44 4.68
C ALA A 74 -0.64 2.92 4.31
N THR A 75 -1.53 2.03 3.86
CA THR A 75 -2.75 2.43 3.14
C THR A 75 -4.05 1.88 3.71
N VAL A 76 -4.01 0.75 4.42
CA VAL A 76 -5.19 0.14 5.04
C VAL A 76 -5.36 0.74 6.44
N PRO A 77 -6.48 1.43 6.71
CA PRO A 77 -6.75 1.97 8.03
C PRO A 77 -6.85 0.87 9.08
N SER A 78 -6.31 1.15 10.27
CA SER A 78 -6.40 0.27 11.43
C SER A 78 -6.84 1.15 12.61
N PRO A 79 -8.05 0.94 13.18
CA PRO A 79 -8.66 1.85 14.15
C PRO A 79 -7.82 2.12 15.40
N GLU A 80 -6.98 1.17 15.78
CA GLU A 80 -6.13 1.26 16.97
C GLU A 80 -4.70 1.71 16.64
N GLU A 81 -4.38 2.03 15.39
CA GLU A 81 -3.02 2.34 14.95
C GLU A 81 -2.96 3.70 14.25
N TYR A 82 -1.82 4.40 14.37
CA TYR A 82 -1.54 5.60 13.59
C TYR A 82 -0.11 5.56 13.04
N VAL A 83 0.11 6.23 11.91
CA VAL A 83 1.44 6.40 11.32
C VAL A 83 2.14 7.58 11.99
N ALA A 84 3.25 7.32 12.66
CA ALA A 84 4.18 8.33 13.17
C ALA A 84 5.31 8.54 12.15
N ILE A 85 5.45 9.77 11.66
CA ILE A 85 6.45 10.13 10.65
C ILE A 85 7.52 10.99 11.29
N ASP A 86 8.79 10.63 11.11
CA ASP A 86 9.93 11.49 11.43
C ASP A 86 10.46 12.10 10.12
N GLU A 87 10.21 13.40 9.97
CA GLU A 87 10.54 14.18 8.78
C GLU A 87 11.97 14.73 8.80
N VAL A 88 12.70 14.53 9.90
CA VAL A 88 14.14 14.86 9.98
C VAL A 88 14.96 13.66 9.51
N LEU A 89 14.56 12.46 9.95
CA LEU A 89 15.21 11.20 9.57
C LEU A 89 14.61 10.58 8.31
N ALA A 90 13.48 11.10 7.84
CA ALA A 90 12.69 10.57 6.73
C ALA A 90 12.37 9.07 6.95
N THR A 91 11.86 8.76 8.14
CA THR A 91 11.41 7.44 8.57
C THR A 91 9.95 7.48 8.97
N ALA A 92 9.32 6.31 9.06
CA ALA A 92 7.95 6.17 9.54
C ALA A 92 7.81 4.88 10.34
N GLU A 93 6.89 4.89 11.29
CA GLU A 93 6.51 3.74 12.09
C GLU A 93 5.00 3.77 12.35
N ILE A 94 4.43 2.62 12.68
CA ILE A 94 3.05 2.51 13.14
C ILE A 94 3.07 2.31 14.64
N LYS A 95 2.24 3.08 15.32
CA LYS A 95 2.07 2.99 16.78
C LYS A 95 0.65 2.63 17.13
N ASN A 96 0.52 1.81 18.17
CA ASN A 96 -0.76 1.63 18.82
C ASN A 96 -1.19 2.96 19.48
N SER A 97 -2.40 3.38 19.21
CA SER A 97 -3.00 4.64 19.68
C SER A 97 -3.26 4.66 21.18
N VAL A 98 -3.43 3.49 21.81
CA VAL A 98 -3.72 3.33 23.25
C VAL A 98 -2.44 3.19 24.06
N THR A 99 -1.52 2.31 23.64
CA THR A 99 -0.29 2.00 24.38
C THR A 99 0.89 2.89 23.99
N GLY A 100 0.87 3.45 22.77
CA GLY A 100 2.00 4.18 22.19
C GLY A 100 3.13 3.29 21.69
N GLU A 101 3.01 1.96 21.80
CA GLU A 101 4.03 1.01 21.37
C GLU A 101 4.11 0.93 19.84
N THR A 102 5.32 0.83 19.32
CA THR A 102 5.57 0.63 17.89
C THR A 102 5.18 -0.79 17.49
N THR A 103 4.20 -0.92 16.59
CA THR A 103 3.72 -2.21 16.06
C THR A 103 4.35 -2.56 14.71
N PHE A 104 4.87 -1.57 13.99
CA PHE A 104 5.56 -1.76 12.72
C PHE A 104 6.55 -0.63 12.44
N VAL A 105 7.72 -0.94 11.90
CA VAL A 105 8.70 0.05 11.43
C VAL A 105 8.81 -0.10 9.93
N PHE A 106 8.61 1.00 9.19
CA PHE A 106 8.80 0.99 7.75
C PHE A 106 10.29 0.95 7.45
N ASP A 107 10.66 0.09 6.50
CA ASP A 107 11.96 0.17 5.86
C ASP A 107 12.15 1.60 5.28
N PRO A 108 13.27 2.29 5.54
CA PRO A 108 13.44 3.69 5.16
C PRO A 108 13.16 4.02 3.69
N PRO A 109 13.51 3.17 2.69
CA PRO A 109 13.14 3.42 1.30
C PRO A 109 11.63 3.46 1.08
N TYR A 110 10.87 2.59 1.73
CA TYR A 110 9.42 2.52 1.59
C TYR A 110 8.72 3.68 2.29
N ALA A 111 9.22 4.09 3.46
CA ALA A 111 8.73 5.27 4.17
C ALA A 111 8.88 6.53 3.30
N LYS A 112 10.07 6.73 2.72
CA LYS A 112 10.38 7.88 1.87
C LYS A 112 9.50 7.96 0.64
N VAL A 113 9.08 6.83 0.07
CA VAL A 113 8.19 6.81 -1.09
C VAL A 113 6.72 6.97 -0.69
N SER A 114 6.27 6.23 0.33
CA SER A 114 4.86 6.23 0.76
C SER A 114 4.42 7.56 1.35
N PHE A 115 5.34 8.26 2.03
CA PHE A 115 5.05 9.50 2.76
C PHE A 115 5.77 10.73 2.17
N ALA A 116 6.37 10.61 0.99
CA ALA A 116 7.16 11.66 0.32
C ALA A 116 6.47 13.03 0.36
N ARG A 117 5.19 13.07 -0.07
CA ARG A 117 4.39 14.30 -0.15
C ARG A 117 4.18 14.96 1.21
N GLY A 118 3.93 14.16 2.25
CA GLY A 118 3.80 14.66 3.62
C GLY A 118 5.13 15.21 4.12
N MET A 119 6.17 14.38 4.07
CA MET A 119 7.52 14.73 4.49
C MET A 119 8.05 16.00 3.78
N ASN A 120 7.87 16.12 2.47
CA ASN A 120 8.28 17.30 1.70
C ASN A 120 7.47 18.56 2.07
N ARG A 121 6.19 18.41 2.40
CA ARG A 121 5.34 19.54 2.79
C ARG A 121 5.81 20.18 4.10
N HIS A 122 6.24 19.36 5.05
CA HIS A 122 6.67 19.82 6.37
C HIS A 122 8.19 20.10 6.43
N ASN A 123 8.99 19.36 5.67
CA ASN A 123 10.43 19.58 5.50
C ASN A 123 10.82 19.60 4.00
N PRO A 124 10.70 20.77 3.33
CA PRO A 124 11.00 20.91 1.91
C PRO A 124 12.46 20.64 1.52
N GLU A 125 13.39 20.64 2.47
CA GLU A 125 14.81 20.39 2.21
C GLU A 125 15.09 18.92 1.86
N LEU A 126 14.21 18.00 2.28
CA LEU A 126 14.35 16.57 1.98
C LEU A 126 14.31 16.27 0.47
N LYS A 127 13.48 17.00 -0.28
CA LYS A 127 13.32 16.86 -1.74
C LYS A 127 13.13 15.41 -2.17
N LEU A 128 12.30 14.66 -1.42
CA LEU A 128 11.99 13.27 -1.75
C LEU A 128 11.25 13.20 -3.09
N PRO A 129 11.52 12.19 -3.92
CA PRO A 129 10.78 12.00 -5.16
C PRO A 129 9.32 11.66 -4.85
N GLU A 130 8.40 12.44 -5.40
CA GLU A 130 6.97 12.13 -5.40
C GLU A 130 6.65 11.39 -6.69
N TYR A 131 6.31 10.11 -6.57
CA TYR A 131 5.99 9.27 -7.73
C TYR A 131 4.55 9.47 -8.16
N GLU A 132 4.32 9.42 -9.47
CA GLU A 132 2.99 9.44 -10.05
C GLU A 132 2.13 8.25 -9.59
N PRO A 133 0.79 8.35 -9.70
CA PRO A 133 -0.12 7.29 -9.31
C PRO A 133 0.28 5.95 -9.92
N ALA A 134 -0.05 4.88 -9.20
CA ALA A 134 0.40 3.53 -9.50
C ALA A 134 -0.02 3.00 -10.89
N GLY A 135 -0.79 3.73 -11.72
CA GLY A 135 -1.05 3.42 -13.12
C GLY A 135 -1.56 1.99 -13.30
N ASP A 136 -0.97 1.25 -14.24
CA ASP A 136 -1.28 -0.17 -14.49
C ASP A 136 -0.92 -1.11 -13.34
N TRP A 137 -0.60 -0.63 -12.14
CA TRP A 137 -0.31 -1.47 -10.96
C TRP A 137 -1.44 -1.41 -9.94
N LEU A 138 -2.43 -0.55 -10.14
CA LEU A 138 -3.51 -0.30 -9.21
C LEU A 138 -4.85 -0.51 -9.90
N VAL A 139 -5.72 -1.30 -9.29
CA VAL A 139 -7.10 -1.47 -9.74
C VAL A 139 -8.01 -0.90 -8.65
N THR A 140 -8.95 -0.05 -9.06
CA THR A 140 -9.97 0.53 -8.19
C THR A 140 -11.30 -0.18 -8.45
N TYR A 141 -11.99 -0.56 -7.38
CA TYR A 141 -13.23 -1.33 -7.42
C TYR A 141 -14.41 -0.47 -6.94
N ASP A 142 -15.56 -0.64 -7.60
CA ASP A 142 -16.83 -0.09 -7.11
C ASP A 142 -17.44 -1.06 -6.09
N LEU A 143 -17.32 -0.71 -4.81
CA LEU A 143 -17.74 -1.58 -3.70
C LEU A 143 -19.27 -1.71 -3.62
N ASP A 144 -20.01 -0.66 -3.96
CA ASP A 144 -21.47 -0.67 -3.94
C ASP A 144 -22.02 -1.62 -5.01
N SER A 145 -21.43 -1.57 -6.21
CA SER A 145 -21.77 -2.49 -7.31
C SER A 145 -21.47 -3.96 -6.96
N ILE A 146 -20.38 -4.23 -6.23
CA ILE A 146 -20.01 -5.58 -5.79
C ILE A 146 -20.99 -6.13 -4.75
N LEU A 147 -21.49 -5.29 -3.83
CA LEU A 147 -22.50 -5.70 -2.86
C LEU A 147 -23.86 -5.93 -3.51
N ALA A 148 -24.26 -5.06 -4.44
CA ALA A 148 -25.54 -5.16 -5.14
C ALA A 148 -25.67 -6.43 -6.00
N THR A 149 -24.56 -6.98 -6.50
CA THR A 149 -24.55 -8.25 -7.25
C THR A 149 -24.54 -9.51 -6.38
N ARG A 150 -24.38 -9.37 -5.05
CA ARG A 150 -24.44 -10.48 -4.09
C ARG A 150 -25.80 -10.65 -3.41
N GLY A 151 -26.69 -9.65 -3.52
CA GLY A 151 -28.08 -9.69 -3.03
C GLY A 151 -29.04 -10.27 -4.07
#